data_AF-A0A377XRV8-F1
#
_entry.id   AF-A0A377XRV8-F1
#
_cell.length_a   1.000
_cell.length_b   1.000
_cell.length_c   1.000
_cell.angle_alpha   90.00
_cell.angle_beta   90.00
_cell.angle_gamma   90.00
#
_symmetry.space_group_name_H-M   'P 1'
#
loop_
_entity.id
_entity.type
_entity.pdbx_description
1 polymer ?
#
loop_
_entity_poly.entity_id
_entity_poly.type
_entity_poly.pdbx_seq_one_letter_code
_entity_poly.pdbx_strand_id
1 'polypeptide(L)' 'MSQMIYKRGGDTLVWGLRAHVKVIEADELEAHQAEGWLDHPSKLFEPEPEPEPEPVAKKPRKNKAVTDADNADALI' A
#
# COMPACT_ATOMS: atom_id res chain seq x y z
N MET A 1 -15.25 -28.25 -4.20
CA MET A 1 -13.78 -28.14 -4.09
C MET A 1 -13.54 -26.80 -3.45
N SER A 2 -12.99 -26.78 -2.24
CA SER A 2 -12.82 -25.53 -1.51
C SER A 2 -11.55 -24.81 -1.95
N GLN A 3 -11.63 -23.50 -2.11
CA GLN A 3 -10.52 -22.63 -2.51
C GLN A 3 -10.37 -21.45 -1.52
N MET A 4 -9.12 -21.04 -1.30
CA MET A 4 -8.79 -19.85 -0.54
C MET A 4 -8.87 -18.60 -1.41
N ILE A 5 -9.54 -17.56 -0.89
CA ILE A 5 -9.64 -16.24 -1.48
C ILE A 5 -9.06 -15.17 -0.55
N TYR A 6 -8.61 -14.07 -1.14
CA TYR A 6 -7.80 -13.04 -0.52
C TYR A 6 -8.34 -11.64 -0.86
N LYS A 7 -8.41 -10.72 0.10
CA LYS A 7 -8.85 -9.34 -0.15
C LYS A 7 -7.99 -8.35 0.63
N ARG A 8 -7.65 -7.20 0.04
CA ARG A 8 -6.83 -6.18 0.72
C ARG A 8 -7.55 -5.62 1.96
N GLY A 9 -6.77 -5.28 3.00
CA GLY A 9 -7.25 -4.53 4.16
C GLY A 9 -7.79 -5.36 5.32
N GLY A 10 -7.26 -6.57 5.56
CA GLY A 10 -7.65 -7.42 6.70
C GLY A 10 -6.56 -7.60 7.75
N ASP A 11 -6.84 -8.38 8.79
CA ASP A 11 -5.93 -8.55 9.92
C ASP A 11 -4.86 -9.64 9.70
N THR A 12 -5.00 -10.44 8.64
CA THR A 12 -4.04 -11.53 8.35
C THR A 12 -2.87 -10.99 7.55
N LEU A 13 -1.65 -11.29 7.99
CA LEU A 13 -0.45 -10.90 7.26
C LEU A 13 -0.13 -11.93 6.18
N VAL A 14 -0.47 -11.61 4.94
CA VAL A 14 -0.24 -12.43 3.75
C VAL A 14 0.90 -11.80 2.96
N TRP A 15 2.06 -12.47 2.95
CA TRP A 15 3.26 -12.03 2.22
C TRP A 15 3.70 -10.58 2.53
N GLY A 16 3.49 -10.12 3.77
CA GLY A 16 3.85 -8.77 4.21
C GLY A 16 2.75 -7.72 4.06
N LEU A 17 1.61 -8.05 3.47
CA LEU A 17 0.43 -7.19 3.38
C LEU A 17 -0.70 -7.68 4.28
N ARG A 18 -1.45 -6.73 4.83
CA ARG A 18 -2.64 -6.96 5.65
C ARG A 18 -3.84 -7.28 4.75
N ALA A 19 -4.30 -8.53 4.77
CA ALA A 19 -5.35 -9.05 3.91
C ALA A 19 -6.38 -9.88 4.70
N HIS A 20 -7.60 -9.93 4.19
CA HIS A 20 -8.62 -10.88 4.59
C HIS A 20 -8.40 -12.18 3.82
N VAL A 21 -8.50 -13.30 4.52
CA VAL A 21 -8.41 -14.65 3.93
C VAL A 21 -9.69 -15.39 4.28
N LYS A 22 -10.32 -16.01 3.28
CA LYS A 22 -11.53 -16.82 3.46
C LYS A 22 -11.40 -18.10 2.64
N VAL A 23 -11.91 -19.21 3.17
CA VAL A 23 -12.07 -20.46 2.41
C VAL A 23 -13.52 -20.53 1.97
N ILE A 24 -13.75 -20.70 0.68
CA ILE A 24 -15.08 -20.80 0.07
C ILE A 24 -15.14 -22.03 -0.84
N GLU A 25 -16.34 -22.44 -1.25
CA GLU A 25 -16.49 -23.44 -2.31
C GLU A 25 -16.30 -22.80 -3.70
N ALA A 26 -15.90 -23.61 -4.69
CA ALA A 26 -15.71 -23.16 -6.05
C ALA A 26 -16.95 -22.49 -6.67
N ASP A 27 -18.15 -22.91 -6.27
CA ASP A 27 -19.42 -22.32 -6.74
C ASP A 27 -19.65 -20.89 -6.23
N GLU A 28 -19.00 -20.52 -5.11
CA GLU A 28 -19.10 -19.18 -4.52
C GLU A 28 -17.98 -18.24 -5.02
N LEU A 29 -17.01 -18.74 -5.77
CA LEU A 29 -15.84 -17.97 -6.19
C LEU A 29 -16.23 -16.77 -7.04
N GLU A 30 -17.16 -16.95 -7.98
CA GLU A 30 -17.58 -15.88 -8.89
C GLU A 30 -18.31 -14.74 -8.15
N ALA A 31 -19.14 -15.08 -7.16
CA ALA A 31 -19.81 -14.09 -6.32
C ALA A 31 -18.80 -13.26 -5.52
N HIS A 32 -17.80 -13.91 -4.92
CA HIS A 32 -16.76 -13.22 -4.16
C HIS A 32 -15.79 -12.45 -5.07
N GLN A 33 -15.51 -12.92 -6.28
CA GLN A 33 -14.70 -12.16 -7.25
C GLN A 33 -15.37 -10.83 -7.63
N ALA A 34 -16.69 -10.81 -7.79
CA ALA A 34 -17.44 -9.57 -8.03
C ALA A 34 -17.38 -8.58 -6.84
N GLU A 35 -17.23 -9.07 -5.62
CA GLU A 35 -17.02 -8.26 -4.41
C GLU A 35 -15.56 -7.78 -4.21
N GLY A 36 -14.67 -8.12 -5.15
CA GLY A 36 -13.25 -7.76 -5.14
C GLY A 36 -12.38 -8.70 -4.31
N TRP A 37 -12.77 -9.97 -4.16
CA TRP A 37 -11.90 -11.02 -3.65
C TRP A 37 -11.03 -11.61 -4.77
N LEU A 38 -9.83 -12.01 -4.40
CA LEU A 38 -8.80 -12.57 -5.29
C LEU A 38 -8.65 -14.06 -4.99
N ASP A 39 -8.53 -14.86 -6.03
CA ASP A 39 -8.31 -16.30 -5.98
C ASP A 39 -6.87 -16.70 -5.59
N HIS A 40 -5.94 -15.76 -5.63
CA HIS A 40 -4.53 -15.99 -5.37
C HIS A 40 -3.87 -14.79 -4.66
N PRO A 41 -3.00 -15.02 -3.66
CA PRO A 41 -2.38 -13.95 -2.90
C PRO A 41 -1.41 -13.09 -3.71
N SER A 42 -0.91 -13.56 -4.88
CA SER A 42 -0.07 -12.74 -5.77
C SER A 42 -0.78 -11.54 -6.37
N LYS A 43 -2.08 -11.66 -6.63
CA LYS A 43 -2.90 -10.56 -7.15
C LYS A 43 -3.05 -9.42 -6.13
N LEU A 44 -2.78 -9.67 -4.84
CA LEU A 44 -2.67 -8.60 -3.85
C LEU A 44 -1.42 -7.73 -4.08
N PHE A 45 -0.39 -8.29 -4.72
CA PHE A 45 0.91 -7.63 -4.99
C PHE A 45 1.03 -7.12 -6.40
N GLU A 46 0.24 -7.63 -7.35
CA GLU A 46 0.22 -7.10 -8.71
C GLU A 46 -0.16 -5.61 -8.63
N PRO A 47 0.78 -4.69 -8.96
CA PRO A 47 0.36 -3.37 -9.37
C PRO A 47 -0.50 -3.57 -10.62
N GLU A 48 -1.54 -2.74 -10.81
CA GLU A 48 -2.15 -2.63 -12.14
C GLU A 48 -1.01 -2.59 -13.18
N PRO A 49 -1.07 -3.37 -14.27
CA PRO A 49 -0.04 -3.27 -15.30
C PRO A 49 0.08 -1.80 -15.70
N GLU A 50 1.28 -1.23 -15.55
CA GLU A 50 1.58 0.16 -15.91
C GLU A 50 0.99 0.45 -17.30
N PRO A 51 0.03 1.39 -17.47
CA PRO A 51 -0.10 2.02 -18.76
C PRO A 51 1.23 2.74 -19.03
N GLU A 52 1.75 2.50 -20.23
CA GLU A 52 3.02 2.98 -20.78
C GLU A 52 3.46 4.41 -20.35
N PRO A 53 4.79 4.66 -20.29
CA PRO A 53 5.37 5.82 -19.59
C PRO A 53 4.98 7.17 -20.19
N GLU A 54 4.28 8.00 -19.42
CA GLU A 54 4.16 9.44 -19.72
C GLU A 54 5.33 10.22 -19.08
N PRO A 55 6.10 11.02 -19.85
CA PRO A 55 7.30 11.69 -19.36
C PRO A 55 6.99 13.03 -18.63
N VAL A 56 8.02 13.58 -17.96
CA VAL A 56 8.22 14.97 -17.42
C VAL A 56 7.42 15.38 -16.15
N ALA A 57 7.91 16.15 -15.16
CA ALA A 57 8.96 17.17 -15.10
C ALA A 57 9.50 17.42 -13.66
N LYS A 58 10.75 17.92 -13.57
CA LYS A 58 11.49 18.36 -12.36
C LYS A 58 10.87 19.62 -11.68
N LYS A 59 11.01 19.81 -10.34
CA LYS A 59 11.65 21.01 -9.68
C LYS A 59 11.52 21.11 -8.12
N PRO A 60 12.41 21.89 -7.44
CA PRO A 60 12.83 21.74 -6.04
C PRO A 60 12.12 22.66 -5.04
N ARG A 61 12.18 22.37 -3.73
CA ARG A 61 11.67 23.27 -2.67
C ARG A 61 12.72 23.63 -1.61
N LYS A 62 12.82 24.94 -1.34
CA LYS A 62 13.66 25.65 -0.36
C LYS A 62 13.22 25.35 1.07
N ASN A 63 14.17 25.13 1.98
CA ASN A 63 13.95 25.16 3.42
C ASN A 63 14.30 26.55 3.98
N LYS A 64 13.44 27.12 4.83
CA LYS A 64 13.78 28.21 5.76
C LYS A 64 14.07 27.55 7.11
N ALA A 65 15.31 27.65 7.59
CA ALA A 65 15.75 27.12 8.87
C ALA A 65 15.72 28.23 9.95
N VAL A 66 14.91 27.94 10.96
CA VAL A 66 15.04 28.13 12.42
C VAL A 66 15.80 29.33 12.98
N THR A 67 15.08 30.03 13.86
CA THR A 67 15.42 31.11 14.79
C THR A 67 16.69 30.85 15.60
N ASP A 68 17.54 31.88 15.66
CA ASP A 68 18.78 31.99 16.43
C ASP A 68 18.47 32.15 17.94
N ALA A 69 19.07 31.31 18.76
CA ALA A 69 19.07 31.40 20.21
C ALA A 69 20.52 31.29 20.69
N ASP A 70 21.20 32.44 20.84
CA ASP A 70 22.49 32.50 21.51
C ASP A 70 22.46 33.53 22.64
N ASN A 71 22.50 33.02 23.87
CA ASN A 71 22.64 33.75 25.11
C ASN A 71 24.04 33.44 25.68
N ALA A 72 24.94 34.41 25.62
CA ALA A 72 26.18 34.47 26.41
C ALA A 72 26.53 35.96 26.55
N ASP A 73 26.36 36.59 27.72
CA ASP A 73 27.28 36.55 28.86
C ASP A 73 28.75 36.75 28.45
N ALA A 74 29.16 38.02 28.34
CA ALA A 74 30.54 38.45 28.46
C ALA A 74 30.57 39.94 28.83
N LEU A 75 30.36 40.20 30.12
CA LEU A 75 30.82 41.40 30.80
C LEU A 75 32.23 41.08 31.30
N ILE A 76 33.26 41.70 30.71
CA ILE A 76 34.57 42.12 31.28
C ILE A 76 35.39 42.75 30.15
#